data_AF-A0A965UQ64-F1
#
_entry.id   AF-A0A965UQ64-F1
#
_cell.length_a   1.000
_cell.length_b   1.000
_cell.length_c   1.000
_cell.angle_alpha   90.00
_cell.angle_beta   90.00
_cell.angle_gamma   90.00
#
_symmetry.space_group_name_H-M   'P 1'
#
loop_
_entity.id
_entity.type
_entity.pdbx_description
1 polymer ?
#
loop_
_entity_poly.entity_id
_entity_poly.type
_entity_poly.pdbx_seq_one_letter_code
_entity_poly.pdbx_strand_id
1 'polypeptide(L)'
;MSIEEIYRMGFNIKPASKGPDSVRQGIDIVKRFNLHVTKDSTNLIKELRSYTWATDKDGKDTGVPIDSYNHACDALRYVALNKLAVSNSGKYLVV
;
A
#
# COMPACT_ATOMS: atom_id res chain seq x y z
N MET A 1 4.77 -15.39 -12.92
CA MET A 1 3.40 -15.94 -12.78
C MET A 1 2.44 -14.79 -12.92
N SER A 2 1.55 -14.88 -13.90
CA SER A 2 0.54 -13.87 -14.21
C SER A 2 -0.74 -14.08 -13.40
N ILE A 3 -1.56 -13.05 -13.30
CA ILE A 3 -2.86 -13.10 -12.59
C ILE A 3 -3.76 -14.18 -13.19
N GLU A 4 -3.75 -14.31 -14.52
CA GLU A 4 -4.54 -15.30 -15.26
C GLU A 4 -4.15 -16.75 -14.91
N GLU A 5 -2.85 -17.02 -14.76
CA GLU A 5 -2.38 -18.37 -14.37
C GLU A 5 -2.85 -18.75 -12.96
N ILE A 6 -2.80 -17.81 -12.01
CA ILE A 6 -3.26 -18.04 -10.63
C ILE A 6 -4.78 -18.21 -10.58
N TYR A 7 -5.52 -17.44 -11.37
CA TYR A 7 -6.97 -17.58 -11.49
C TYR A 7 -7.36 -18.96 -12.03
N ARG A 8 -6.66 -19.43 -13.07
CA ARG A 8 -6.85 -20.78 -13.64
C ARG A 8 -6.53 -21.91 -12.68
N MET A 9 -5.64 -21.67 -11.70
CA MET A 9 -5.36 -22.61 -10.62
C MET A 9 -6.46 -22.64 -9.53
N GLY A 10 -7.54 -21.86 -9.69
CA GLY A 10 -8.69 -21.86 -8.78
C GLY A 10 -8.57 -20.89 -7.59
N PHE A 11 -7.55 -20.04 -7.57
CA PHE A 11 -7.40 -19.03 -6.52
C PHE A 11 -8.24 -17.79 -6.80
N ASN A 12 -8.87 -17.27 -5.74
CA ASN A 12 -9.64 -16.02 -5.78
C ASN A 12 -8.69 -14.80 -5.84
N ILE A 13 -8.18 -14.51 -7.03
CA ILE A 13 -7.33 -13.36 -7.30
C ILE A 13 -8.12 -12.25 -7.99
N LYS A 14 -7.83 -10.99 -7.61
CA LYS A 14 -8.46 -9.80 -8.20
C LYS A 14 -7.38 -8.85 -8.70
N PRO A 15 -7.61 -8.18 -9.84
CA PRO A 15 -6.68 -7.17 -10.33
C PRO A 15 -6.61 -6.00 -9.34
N ALA A 16 -5.42 -5.44 -9.15
CA ALA A 16 -5.21 -4.25 -8.34
C ALA A 16 -5.18 -3.00 -9.22
N SER A 17 -5.99 -1.99 -8.88
CA SER A 17 -5.95 -0.68 -9.53
C SER A 17 -4.71 0.11 -9.10
N LYS A 18 -3.62 0.02 -9.87
CA LYS A 18 -2.35 0.72 -9.62
C LYS A 18 -2.24 1.96 -10.50
N GLY A 19 -2.57 3.13 -9.94
CA GLY A 19 -2.26 4.44 -10.55
C GLY A 19 -0.92 5.02 -10.08
N PRO A 20 -0.38 6.07 -10.73
CA PRO A 20 0.84 6.75 -10.31
C PRO A 20 0.78 7.22 -8.84
N ASP A 21 -0.40 7.71 -8.42
CA ASP A 21 -0.64 8.21 -7.07
C ASP A 21 -1.09 7.12 -6.07
N SER A 22 -1.27 5.88 -6.53
CA SER A 22 -1.73 4.78 -5.67
C SER A 22 -0.73 4.45 -4.56
N VAL A 23 0.55 4.80 -4.72
CA VAL A 23 1.57 4.57 -3.70
C VAL A 23 1.32 5.47 -2.49
N ARG A 24 1.26 6.78 -2.71
CA ARG A 24 0.99 7.75 -1.65
C ARG A 24 -0.36 7.54 -0.98
N GLN A 25 -1.41 7.34 -1.79
CA GLN A 25 -2.75 7.10 -1.26
C GLN A 25 -2.82 5.85 -0.38
N GLY A 26 -2.19 4.76 -0.81
CA GLY A 26 -2.18 3.53 -0.03
C GLY A 26 -1.39 3.66 1.28
N ILE A 27 -0.26 4.40 1.28
CA ILE A 27 0.48 4.72 2.52
C ILE A 27 -0.38 5.55 3.47
N ASP A 28 -1.08 6.56 2.95
CA ASP A 28 -1.97 7.41 3.75
C ASP A 28 -3.10 6.61 4.38
N ILE A 29 -3.76 5.74 3.59
CA ILE A 29 -4.79 4.83 4.10
C ILE A 29 -4.23 3.94 5.20
N VAL A 30 -3.09 3.29 4.98
CA VAL A 30 -2.46 2.40 5.96
C VAL A 30 -2.14 3.16 7.27
N LYS A 31 -1.62 4.38 7.17
CA LYS A 31 -1.30 5.24 8.32
C LYS A 31 -2.52 5.62 9.17
N ARG A 32 -3.73 5.58 8.62
CA ARG A 32 -4.97 5.86 9.38
C ARG A 32 -5.38 4.71 10.31
N PHE A 33 -4.79 3.53 10.16
CA PHE A 33 -5.13 2.34 10.95
C PHE A 33 -3.99 1.94 11.89
N ASN A 34 -4.35 1.36 13.03
CA ASN A 34 -3.39 0.71 13.92
C ASN A 34 -3.01 -0.66 13.37
N LEU A 35 -1.79 -0.79 12.86
CA LEU A 35 -1.24 -2.05 12.35
C LEU A 35 -0.88 -2.99 13.50
N HIS A 36 -1.56 -4.14 13.55
CA HIS A 36 -1.23 -5.22 14.48
C HIS A 36 -0.42 -6.29 13.74
N VAL A 37 0.88 -6.35 14.02
CA VAL A 37 1.80 -7.29 13.37
C VAL A 37 2.29 -8.31 14.38
N THR A 38 2.17 -9.60 14.05
CA THR A 38 2.66 -10.70 14.89
C THR A 38 4.19 -10.76 14.86
N LYS A 39 4.81 -11.11 16.00
CA LYS A 39 6.28 -11.19 16.15
C LYS A 39 6.98 -12.09 15.13
N ASP A 40 6.29 -13.10 14.62
CA ASP A 40 6.83 -14.08 13.67
C ASP A 40 6.89 -13.53 12.23
N SER A 41 6.27 -12.37 11.97
CA SER A 41 6.31 -11.67 10.67
C SER A 41 7.59 -10.86 10.50
N THR A 42 8.75 -11.49 10.68
CA THR A 42 10.06 -10.85 10.73
C THR A 42 10.40 -10.01 9.48
N ASN A 43 10.02 -10.51 8.29
CA ASN A 43 10.20 -9.78 7.03
C ASN A 43 9.38 -8.49 7.00
N LEU A 44 8.09 -8.56 7.33
CA LEU A 44 7.21 -7.40 7.37
C LEU A 44 7.69 -6.38 8.42
N ILE A 45 8.12 -6.84 9.60
CA ILE A 45 8.66 -5.97 10.65
C ILE A 45 9.92 -5.25 10.17
N LYS A 46 10.82 -5.95 9.46
CA LYS A 46 12.05 -5.37 8.91
C LYS A 46 11.73 -4.31 7.87
N GLU A 47 10.78 -4.60 6.97
CA GLU A 47 10.34 -3.64 5.96
C GLU A 47 9.66 -2.41 6.58
N LEU A 48 8.72 -2.59 7.51
CA LEU A 48 8.01 -1.50 8.18
C LEU A 48 8.96 -0.55 8.95
N ARG A 49 10.06 -1.07 9.50
CA ARG A 49 11.08 -0.26 10.19
C ARG A 49 11.97 0.54 9.24
N SER A 50 12.19 0.03 8.03
CA SER A 50 13.06 0.65 7.03
C SER A 50 12.29 1.54 6.04
N TYR A 51 10.96 1.41 5.97
CA TYR A 51 10.13 2.10 4.99
C TYR A 51 10.02 3.59 5.31
N THR A 52 10.82 4.40 4.62
CA THR A 52 10.89 5.86 4.78
C THR A 52 10.70 6.59 3.44
N TRP A 53 10.43 7.89 3.49
CA TRP A 53 10.44 8.75 2.31
C TRP A 53 11.87 8.93 1.81
N ALA A 54 12.06 8.91 0.49
CA ALA A 54 13.34 9.23 -0.10
C ALA A 54 13.60 10.73 0.04
N THR A 55 14.75 11.08 0.60
CA THR A 55 15.21 12.46 0.77
C THR A 55 16.12 12.87 -0.38
N ASP A 56 15.97 14.10 -0.87
CA ASP A 56 16.91 14.72 -1.80
C ASP A 56 18.22 15.11 -1.09
N LYS A 57 19.22 15.55 -1.84
CA LYS A 57 20.54 16.01 -1.33
C LYS A 57 20.42 17.13 -0.29
N ASP A 58 19.35 17.92 -0.38
CA ASP A 58 19.03 18.99 0.57
C ASP A 58 18.23 18.51 1.81
N GLY A 59 18.06 17.20 1.98
CA GLY A 59 17.32 16.61 3.11
C GLY A 59 15.80 16.77 3.05
N LYS A 60 15.26 17.22 1.91
CA LYS A 60 13.81 17.35 1.70
C LYS A 60 13.21 16.04 1.20
N ASP A 61 12.03 15.69 1.71
CA ASP A 61 11.27 14.56 1.21
C ASP A 61 10.88 14.78 -0.26
N THR A 62 11.32 13.87 -1.14
CA THR A 62 10.89 13.84 -2.56
C THR A 62 9.43 13.40 -2.71
N GLY A 63 8.83 12.98 -1.59
CA GLY A 63 7.50 12.39 -1.49
C GLY A 63 7.35 11.07 -2.25
N VAL A 64 8.45 10.49 -2.76
CA VAL A 64 8.49 9.11 -3.25
C VAL A 64 9.09 8.27 -2.12
N PRO A 65 8.49 7.12 -1.74
CA PRO A 65 9.11 6.24 -0.76
C PRO A 65 10.40 5.62 -1.34
N ILE A 66 11.30 5.18 -0.46
CA ILE A 66 12.50 4.46 -0.91
C ILE A 66 12.12 3.22 -1.75
N ASP A 67 12.83 2.97 -2.85
CA ASP A 67 12.65 1.76 -3.68
C ASP A 67 13.49 0.60 -3.11
N SER A 68 13.34 0.34 -1.82
CA SER A 68 14.05 -0.72 -1.10
C SER A 68 13.18 -1.17 0.07
N TYR A 69 13.15 -2.48 0.34
CA TYR A 69 12.33 -3.06 1.40
C TYR A 69 10.83 -2.77 1.24
N ASN A 70 10.30 -2.88 0.02
CA ASN A 70 8.93 -2.53 -0.33
C ASN A 70 8.04 -3.73 -0.69
N HIS A 71 8.51 -4.97 -0.61
CA HIS A 71 7.77 -6.13 -1.11
C HIS A 71 6.50 -6.43 -0.31
N ALA A 72 6.61 -6.58 1.01
CA ALA A 72 5.49 -6.77 1.92
C ALA A 72 4.69 -5.48 2.10
N CYS A 73 5.35 -4.31 2.08
CA CYS A 73 4.67 -3.01 2.12
C CYS A 73 3.78 -2.78 0.90
N ASP A 74 4.21 -3.18 -0.31
CA ASP A 74 3.39 -3.11 -1.52
C ASP A 74 2.18 -4.04 -1.44
N ALA A 75 2.35 -5.25 -0.91
CA ALA A 75 1.24 -6.16 -0.67
C ALA A 75 0.20 -5.57 0.29
N LEU A 76 0.65 -5.00 1.42
CA LEU A 76 -0.21 -4.30 2.38
C LEU A 76 -0.95 -3.14 1.72
N ARG A 77 -0.24 -2.38 0.89
CA ARG A 77 -0.78 -1.23 0.17
C ARG A 77 -1.85 -1.61 -0.84
N TYR A 78 -1.69 -2.73 -1.56
CA TYR A 78 -2.74 -3.23 -2.45
C TYR A 78 -4.01 -3.60 -1.69
N VAL A 79 -3.90 -4.22 -0.51
CA VAL A 79 -5.06 -4.49 0.34
C VAL A 79 -5.72 -3.18 0.78
N ALA A 80 -4.93 -2.20 1.23
CA ALA A 80 -5.44 -0.90 1.64
C ALA A 80 -6.20 -0.20 0.52
N LEU A 81 -5.66 -0.17 -0.70
CA LEU A 81 -6.32 0.45 -1.86
C LEU A 81 -7.58 -0.29 -2.31
N ASN A 82 -7.58 -1.63 -2.30
CA ASN A 82 -8.71 -2.39 -2.84
C ASN A 82 -9.83 -2.63 -1.83
N LYS A 83 -9.54 -2.57 -0.53
CA LYS A 83 -10.49 -2.93 0.55
C LYS A 83 -10.76 -1.82 1.55
N LEU A 84 -9.77 -0.96 1.81
CA LEU A 84 -9.86 0.09 2.83
C LEU A 84 -10.00 1.49 2.24
N ALA A 85 -9.77 1.66 0.94
CA ALA A 85 -10.10 2.89 0.24
C ALA A 85 -11.61 3.09 0.33
N VAL A 86 -12.01 4.00 1.21
CA VAL A 86 -13.40 4.41 1.33
C VAL A 86 -13.76 5.12 0.03
N SER A 87 -14.73 4.59 -0.71
CA SER A 87 -15.48 5.38 -1.69
C SER A 87 -16.14 6.52 -0.93
N ASN A 88 -15.48 7.66 -0.83
CA ASN A 88 -16.12 8.91 -0.46
C ASN A 88 -17.04 9.31 -1.62
N SER A 89 -18.16 8.62 -1.76
CA SER A 89 -19.36 9.21 -2.34
C SER A 89 -19.88 10.23 -1.35
N GLY A 90 -19.15 11.34 -1.20
CA GLY A 90 -19.62 12.49 -0.43
C GLY A 90 -20.89 12.98 -1.07
N LYS A 91 -22.05 12.64 -0.48
CA LYS A 91 -23.31 13.29 -0.80
C LYS A 91 -23.23 14.68 -0.17
N TYR A 92 -22.77 15.66 -0.95
CA TYR A 92 -22.84 17.06 -0.53
C TYR A 92 -24.22 17.59 -0.94
N LEU A 93 -25.05 17.89 0.07
CA LEU A 93 -26.23 18.73 -0.08
C LEU A 93 -25.73 20.17 -0.04
N VAL A 94 -25.76 20.85 -1.19
CA VAL A 94 -25.72 22.30 -1.24
C VAL A 94 -27.14 22.75 -0.92
N VAL A 95 -27.32 23.40 0.23
CA VAL A 95 -28.58 24.04 0.64
C VAL A 95 -28.50 25.52 0.32
#